data_AF-A0A1Y3TPN7-F1
#
_entry.id   AF-A0A1Y3TPN7-F1
#
_cell.length_a   1.000
_cell.length_b   1.000
_cell.length_c   1.000
_cell.angle_alpha   90.00
_cell.angle_beta   90.00
_cell.angle_gamma   90.00
#
_symmetry.space_group_name_H-M   'P 1'
#
loop_
_entity.id
_entity.type
_entity.pdbx_description
1 polymer ?
#
loop_
_entity_poly.entity_id
_entity_poly.type
_entity_poly.pdbx_seq_one_letter_code
_entity_poly.pdbx_strand_id
1 'polypeptide(L)'
;MAHEHSVPAFFFGLPGCRALWINQRLRKSVLPLTPPRLRRPGGWVTIQTETARPTYNREEPTMELNQLKIGENIAALRKAKGLTQEQLAAQLGISAPAVSKWETNASCPDIALLCPLARALGTNVDTLLQFEETLSDQEVVEQINAIIQTAMQQGCPAAEEKLQELLHRYPHCAALQFNAAAAYDTFQMFSPEIPSLWKSRKKALLEELRASGSSAYWQSATIQLASLALLDGDPEQCAALLRELPEHVGDPTSIWALYYLKKDQPEEALKLIQKQLYKLVNQTQTCLVSLMNPKLMSRPGQLLHLCQAYRAVSQTFGLADMSDAPMMEAYLQIGEFQQAADCFARYVDIALGPVTFPDEELFSPGLTYKKQEGFQATTQPLRRLLQQSITTEEKYRPLFEYPVFTQALEKLKASV
;
A
#
# COMPACT_ATOMS: atom_id res chain seq x y z
N MET A 1 -24.16 0.10 -7.46
CA MET A 1 -23.51 1.38 -7.81
C MET A 1 -22.41 1.61 -6.79
N ALA A 2 -21.20 1.17 -7.11
CA ALA A 2 -20.03 1.19 -6.25
C ALA A 2 -19.01 2.14 -6.87
N HIS A 3 -18.51 3.10 -6.09
CA HIS A 3 -17.53 4.08 -6.53
C HIS A 3 -16.14 3.55 -6.20
N GLU A 4 -15.48 2.90 -7.17
CA GLU A 4 -14.06 2.60 -7.06
C GLU A 4 -13.28 3.93 -7.10
N HIS A 5 -12.44 4.20 -6.10
CA HIS A 5 -11.50 5.31 -6.10
C HIS A 5 -10.10 4.70 -6.08
N SER A 6 -9.56 4.42 -7.25
CA SER A 6 -8.14 4.07 -7.39
C SER A 6 -7.32 5.35 -7.45
N VAL A 7 -6.37 5.49 -6.52
CA VAL A 7 -5.26 6.42 -6.69
C VAL A 7 -4.39 5.85 -7.81
N PRO A 8 -3.90 6.66 -8.77
CA PRO A 8 -3.00 6.17 -9.80
C PRO A 8 -1.82 5.48 -9.14
N ALA A 9 -1.60 4.22 -9.49
CA ALA A 9 -0.47 3.40 -9.05
C ALA A 9 0.87 3.88 -9.66
N PHE A 10 1.13 5.18 -9.59
CA PHE A 10 2.30 5.82 -10.19
C PHE A 10 3.60 5.59 -9.41
N PHE A 11 3.51 5.09 -8.16
CA PHE A 11 4.67 4.95 -7.28
C PHE A 11 5.07 3.52 -6.92
N PHE A 12 4.33 2.49 -7.35
CA PHE A 12 4.55 1.11 -6.89
C PHE A 12 4.97 0.08 -7.96
N GLY A 13 5.25 0.51 -9.20
CA GLY A 13 5.39 -0.43 -10.33
C GLY A 13 6.78 -0.65 -10.95
N LEU A 14 7.85 0.04 -10.54
CA LEU A 14 9.17 -0.12 -11.17
C LEU A 14 10.28 -0.45 -10.15
N PRO A 15 10.54 -1.76 -9.90
CA PRO A 15 11.72 -2.21 -9.17
C PRO A 15 13.05 -1.83 -9.87
N GLY A 16 13.00 -1.42 -11.15
CA GLY A 16 14.17 -1.15 -11.99
C GLY A 16 14.86 0.20 -11.76
N CYS A 17 14.16 1.25 -11.33
CA CYS A 17 14.76 2.58 -11.19
C CYS A 17 15.43 2.81 -9.83
N ARG A 18 15.03 2.09 -8.77
CA ARG A 18 15.72 2.13 -7.46
C ARG A 18 17.12 1.50 -7.52
N ALA A 19 17.32 0.50 -8.38
CA ALA A 19 18.53 -0.33 -8.39
C ALA A 19 19.75 0.30 -9.10
N LEU A 20 19.56 1.33 -9.93
CA LEU A 20 20.66 2.00 -10.63
C LEU A 20 21.22 3.22 -9.88
N TRP A 21 20.58 3.65 -8.80
CA TRP A 21 20.88 4.96 -8.19
C TRP A 21 21.31 4.92 -6.72
N ILE A 22 21.07 3.82 -6.01
CA ILE A 22 21.46 3.65 -4.60
C ILE A 22 22.41 2.46 -4.49
N ASN A 23 23.61 2.57 -5.05
CA ASN A 23 24.64 1.58 -4.73
C ASN A 23 26.06 2.14 -4.88
N GLN A 24 26.38 3.20 -4.14
CA GLN A 24 27.78 3.54 -3.86
C GLN A 24 27.98 4.51 -2.69
N ARG A 25 27.46 4.18 -1.51
CA ARG A 25 28.03 4.63 -0.22
C ARG A 25 27.24 3.96 0.89
N LEU A 26 27.95 3.19 1.72
CA LEU A 26 27.73 2.94 3.14
C LEU A 26 28.47 1.64 3.50
N ARG A 27 29.80 1.69 3.42
CA ARG A 27 30.67 0.83 4.22
C ARG A 27 31.32 1.69 5.29
N LYS A 28 31.30 1.17 6.52
CA LYS A 28 32.00 1.60 7.74
C LYS A 28 31.28 2.64 8.61
N SER A 29 30.64 2.16 9.68
CA SER A 29 31.17 2.26 11.06
C SER A 29 30.20 1.61 12.05
N VAL A 30 30.64 0.50 12.65
CA VAL A 30 29.98 -0.17 13.77
C VAL A 30 30.51 0.44 15.06
N LEU A 31 29.63 0.92 15.93
CA LEU A 31 29.93 1.24 17.33
C LEU A 31 28.76 0.74 18.20
N PRO A 32 28.98 -0.12 19.20
CA PRO A 32 27.91 -0.67 20.03
C PRO A 32 27.55 0.32 21.15
N LEU A 33 26.27 0.66 21.27
CA LEU A 33 25.72 1.37 22.43
C LEU A 33 25.21 0.35 23.45
N THR A 34 25.85 0.30 24.62
CA THR A 34 25.36 -0.40 25.82
C THR A 34 24.30 0.46 26.53
N PRO A 35 23.25 -0.14 27.10
CA PRO A 35 22.18 0.61 27.79
C PRO A 35 22.61 1.03 29.21
N PRO A 36 22.19 2.22 29.70
CA PRO A 36 22.52 2.66 31.06
C PRO A 36 21.65 1.97 32.11
N ARG A 37 22.29 1.53 33.20
CA ARG A 37 21.67 0.98 34.40
C ARG A 37 21.06 2.09 35.26
N LEU A 38 19.75 2.04 35.49
CA LEU A 38 19.06 2.89 36.47
C LEU A 38 19.34 2.42 37.91
N ARG A 39 19.96 3.29 38.72
CA ARG A 39 20.11 3.12 40.17
C ARG A 39 18.78 3.45 40.86
N ARG A 40 18.32 2.57 41.75
CA ARG A 40 17.25 2.85 42.72
C ARG A 40 17.82 3.63 43.92
N PRO A 41 17.12 4.66 44.42
CA PRO A 41 17.22 5.05 45.82
C PRO A 41 15.96 4.60 46.57
N GLY A 42 16.17 3.87 47.67
CA GLY A 42 15.13 3.56 48.64
C GLY A 42 14.84 4.75 49.56
N GLY A 43 13.61 4.80 50.07
CA GLY A 43 13.17 5.77 51.07
C GLY A 43 11.65 5.74 51.19
N TRP A 44 11.13 4.97 52.14
CA TRP A 44 9.71 4.99 52.50
C TRP A 44 9.46 6.24 53.33
N VAL A 45 8.67 7.17 52.80
CA VAL A 45 8.13 8.31 53.57
C VAL A 45 6.65 8.02 53.82
N THR A 46 6.33 7.72 55.08
CA THR A 46 4.95 7.62 55.56
C THR A 46 4.38 9.02 55.71
N ILE A 47 3.43 9.40 54.85
CA ILE A 47 2.65 10.63 55.01
C ILE A 47 1.32 10.24 55.64
N GLN A 48 1.09 10.68 56.87
CA GLN A 48 -0.23 10.69 57.49
C GLN A 48 -1.07 11.77 56.80
N THR A 49 -2.14 11.40 56.10
CA THR A 49 -3.14 12.37 55.64
C THR A 49 -4.34 12.33 56.56
N GLU A 50 -4.45 13.41 57.31
CA GLU A 50 -5.56 13.81 58.17
C GLU A 50 -6.88 13.91 57.37
N THR A 51 -7.97 13.49 58.00
CA THR A 51 -9.30 13.33 57.42
C THR A 51 -9.97 14.67 57.12
N ALA A 52 -10.17 14.97 55.85
CA ALA A 52 -11.26 15.84 55.38
C ALA A 52 -11.78 15.27 54.05
N ARG A 53 -12.95 14.63 54.06
CA ARG A 53 -13.63 14.17 52.84
C ARG A 53 -14.20 15.41 52.14
N PRO A 54 -13.76 15.78 50.92
CA PRO A 54 -14.48 16.75 50.14
C PRO A 54 -15.77 16.08 49.63
N THR A 55 -16.92 16.70 49.82
CA THR A 55 -18.16 16.29 49.17
C THR A 55 -18.00 16.51 47.67
N TYR A 56 -17.54 15.46 46.98
CA TYR A 56 -17.51 15.43 45.53
C TYR A 56 -18.94 15.24 45.04
N ASN A 57 -19.54 16.29 44.49
CA ASN A 57 -20.71 16.16 43.64
C ASN A 57 -20.30 15.28 42.45
N ARG A 58 -20.56 13.97 42.54
CA ARG A 58 -20.53 13.10 41.38
C ARG A 58 -21.76 13.42 40.54
N GLU A 59 -21.62 14.36 39.61
CA GLU A 59 -22.26 14.14 38.33
C GLU A 59 -21.47 13.00 37.69
N GLU A 60 -21.90 11.75 37.92
CA GLU A 60 -21.36 10.62 37.17
C GLU A 60 -21.67 10.91 35.69
N PRO A 61 -20.67 11.07 34.81
CA PRO A 61 -20.97 11.07 33.40
C PRO A 61 -21.54 9.69 33.15
N THR A 62 -22.83 9.61 32.84
CA THR A 62 -23.41 8.39 32.29
C THR A 62 -22.59 8.11 31.05
N MET A 63 -21.66 7.16 31.14
CA MET A 63 -21.11 6.52 29.97
C MET A 63 -22.32 5.96 29.25
N GLU A 64 -22.79 6.67 28.23
CA GLU A 64 -23.63 6.08 27.20
C GLU A 64 -22.76 4.98 26.58
N LEU A 65 -22.85 3.79 27.16
CA LEU A 65 -22.31 2.59 26.57
C LEU A 65 -23.04 2.48 25.23
N ASN A 66 -22.32 2.80 24.16
CA ASN A 66 -22.78 2.69 22.79
C ASN A 66 -23.45 1.31 22.64
N GLN A 67 -24.78 1.29 22.51
CA GLN A 67 -25.54 0.04 22.56
C GLN A 67 -25.09 -0.85 21.39
N LEU A 68 -24.47 -2.00 21.71
CA LEU A 68 -24.09 -3.01 20.73
C LEU A 68 -25.35 -3.46 19.96
N LYS A 69 -25.46 -3.10 18.67
CA LYS A 69 -26.63 -3.39 17.82
C LYS A 69 -26.62 -4.82 17.27
N ILE A 70 -26.59 -5.80 18.16
CA ILE A 70 -26.45 -7.22 17.77
C ILE A 70 -27.80 -7.92 17.52
N GLY A 71 -28.92 -7.25 17.81
CA GLY A 71 -30.26 -7.85 17.76
C GLY A 71 -30.71 -8.31 16.38
N GLU A 72 -30.46 -7.49 15.35
CA GLU A 72 -30.82 -7.82 13.96
C GLU A 72 -30.07 -9.06 13.48
N ASN A 73 -28.81 -9.20 13.91
CA ASN A 73 -27.98 -10.36 13.59
C ASN A 73 -28.49 -11.65 14.23
N ILE A 74 -28.84 -11.59 15.52
CA ILE A 74 -29.43 -12.71 16.26
C ILE A 74 -30.70 -13.18 15.54
N ALA A 75 -31.56 -12.24 15.13
CA ALA A 75 -32.79 -12.54 14.40
C ALA A 75 -32.50 -13.17 13.03
N ALA A 76 -31.52 -12.66 12.28
CA ALA A 76 -31.14 -13.18 10.97
C ALA A 76 -30.59 -14.63 11.07
N LEU A 77 -29.64 -14.87 11.97
CA LEU A 77 -29.04 -16.18 12.19
C LEU A 77 -30.07 -17.21 12.68
N ARG A 78 -30.97 -16.79 13.59
CA ARG A 78 -32.06 -17.65 14.07
C ARG A 78 -32.98 -18.07 12.93
N LYS A 79 -33.39 -17.13 12.07
CA LYS A 79 -34.24 -17.39 10.90
C LYS A 79 -33.54 -18.28 9.89
N ALA A 80 -32.24 -18.10 9.66
CA ALA A 80 -31.44 -18.96 8.77
C ALA A 80 -31.37 -20.42 9.27
N LYS A 81 -31.43 -20.64 10.59
CA LYS A 81 -31.54 -21.97 11.21
C LYS A 81 -32.97 -22.51 11.27
N GLY A 82 -33.98 -21.75 10.82
CA GLY A 82 -35.38 -22.15 10.88
C GLY A 82 -35.95 -22.23 12.30
N LEU A 83 -35.31 -21.59 13.29
CA LEU A 83 -35.72 -21.65 14.69
C LEU A 83 -36.75 -20.56 15.02
N THR A 84 -37.71 -20.82 15.91
CA THR A 84 -38.54 -19.77 16.54
C THR A 84 -37.83 -19.14 17.75
N GLN A 85 -38.32 -18.00 18.24
CA GLN A 85 -37.75 -17.36 19.45
C GLN A 85 -37.87 -18.28 20.67
N GLU A 86 -38.98 -19.02 20.80
CA GLU A 86 -39.21 -20.01 21.85
C GLU A 86 -38.25 -21.18 21.76
N GLN A 87 -37.96 -21.67 20.55
CA GLN A 87 -37.01 -22.76 20.32
C GLN A 87 -35.58 -22.35 20.67
N LEU A 88 -35.17 -21.14 20.28
CA LEU A 88 -33.86 -20.61 20.66
C LEU A 88 -33.75 -20.39 22.18
N ALA A 89 -34.79 -19.85 22.81
CA ALA A 89 -34.84 -19.66 24.25
C ALA A 89 -34.75 -20.99 25.03
N ALA A 90 -35.44 -22.03 24.55
CA ALA A 90 -35.39 -23.36 25.14
C ALA A 90 -33.99 -23.99 25.05
N GLN A 91 -33.27 -23.80 23.94
CA GLN A 91 -31.89 -24.28 23.80
C GLN A 91 -30.91 -23.58 24.74
N LEU A 92 -31.19 -22.33 25.12
CA LEU A 92 -30.33 -21.51 25.98
C LEU A 92 -30.75 -21.53 27.45
N GLY A 93 -31.87 -22.19 27.80
CA GLY A 93 -32.38 -22.24 29.18
C GLY A 93 -32.91 -20.89 29.67
N ILE A 94 -33.41 -20.04 28.78
CA ILE A 94 -33.91 -18.68 29.09
C ILE A 94 -35.37 -18.52 28.65
N SER A 95 -35.95 -17.35 28.93
CA SER A 95 -37.31 -17.03 28.52
C SER A 95 -37.38 -16.48 27.09
N ALA A 96 -38.42 -16.83 26.33
CA ALA A 96 -38.65 -16.30 24.97
C ALA A 96 -38.70 -14.76 24.90
N PRO A 97 -39.27 -14.03 25.89
CA PRO A 97 -39.20 -12.57 25.93
C PRO A 97 -37.77 -12.01 26.01
N ALA A 98 -36.81 -12.75 26.58
CA ALA A 98 -35.41 -12.32 26.61
C ALA A 98 -34.83 -12.30 25.18
N VAL A 99 -35.08 -13.35 24.40
CA VAL A 99 -34.69 -13.42 22.98
C VAL A 99 -35.34 -12.29 22.18
N SER A 100 -36.63 -12.03 22.39
CA SER A 100 -37.30 -10.92 21.71
C SER A 100 -36.66 -9.57 22.05
N LYS A 101 -36.30 -9.32 23.31
CA LYS A 101 -35.63 -8.07 23.71
C LYS A 101 -34.23 -7.95 23.12
N TRP A 102 -33.51 -9.06 22.95
CA TRP A 102 -32.23 -9.07 22.24
C TRP A 102 -32.42 -8.71 20.78
N GLU A 103 -33.37 -9.35 20.09
CA GLU A 103 -33.64 -9.11 18.67
C GLU A 103 -34.09 -7.67 18.37
N THR A 104 -34.73 -6.99 19.33
CA THR A 104 -35.15 -5.59 19.20
C THR A 104 -34.14 -4.58 19.77
N ASN A 105 -32.93 -5.00 20.13
CA ASN A 105 -31.91 -4.17 20.81
C ASN A 105 -32.40 -3.51 22.12
N ALA A 106 -33.46 -4.03 22.75
CA ALA A 106 -33.99 -3.51 24.01
C ALA A 106 -33.17 -3.96 25.23
N SER A 107 -32.37 -5.02 25.07
CA SER A 107 -31.34 -5.47 26.02
C SER A 107 -30.29 -6.29 25.28
N CYS A 108 -29.10 -6.45 25.85
CA CYS A 108 -28.08 -7.36 25.31
C CYS A 108 -28.08 -8.71 26.04
N PRO A 109 -27.65 -9.80 25.37
CA PRO A 109 -27.29 -11.04 26.05
C PRO A 109 -26.18 -10.79 27.07
N ASP A 110 -26.23 -11.50 28.20
CA ASP A 110 -25.13 -11.55 29.15
C ASP A 110 -23.87 -12.11 28.47
N ILE A 111 -22.69 -11.66 28.87
CA ILE A 111 -21.41 -12.20 28.41
C ILE A 111 -21.34 -13.73 28.57
N ALA A 112 -21.93 -14.27 29.64
CA ALA A 112 -22.00 -15.71 29.87
C ALA A 112 -22.85 -16.46 28.82
N LEU A 113 -23.77 -15.77 28.15
CA LEU A 113 -24.68 -16.33 27.16
C LEU A 113 -24.16 -16.20 25.72
N LEU A 114 -23.09 -15.45 25.47
CA LEU A 114 -22.54 -15.25 24.12
C LEU A 114 -22.04 -16.55 23.48
N CYS A 115 -21.21 -17.33 24.18
CA CYS A 115 -20.71 -18.60 23.66
C CYS A 115 -21.82 -19.65 23.45
N PRO A 116 -22.76 -19.87 24.41
CA PRO A 116 -23.94 -20.70 24.18
C PRO A 116 -24.81 -20.25 23.01
N LEU A 117 -25.08 -18.95 22.89
CA LEU A 117 -25.89 -18.35 21.83
C LEU A 117 -25.25 -18.56 20.46
N ALA A 118 -23.94 -18.30 20.33
CA ALA A 118 -23.19 -18.56 19.11
C ALA A 118 -23.30 -20.03 18.69
N ARG A 119 -23.15 -20.97 19.64
CA ARG A 119 -23.28 -22.42 19.37
C ARG A 119 -24.69 -22.81 18.92
N ALA A 120 -25.73 -22.30 19.59
CA ALA A 120 -27.13 -22.57 19.22
C ALA A 120 -27.48 -22.05 17.81
N LEU A 121 -26.91 -20.90 17.45
CA LEU A 121 -27.07 -20.30 16.12
C LEU A 121 -26.11 -20.88 15.06
N GLY A 122 -25.17 -21.75 15.47
CA GLY A 122 -24.18 -22.35 14.58
C GLY A 122 -23.18 -21.35 14.02
N THR A 123 -22.76 -20.37 14.83
CA THR A 123 -21.78 -19.33 14.50
C THR A 123 -20.70 -19.20 15.60
N ASN A 124 -19.77 -18.25 15.47
CA ASN A 124 -18.83 -17.85 16.51
C ASN A 124 -19.23 -16.51 17.16
N VAL A 125 -18.57 -16.13 18.27
CA VAL A 125 -18.92 -14.92 19.02
C VAL A 125 -18.64 -13.65 18.22
N ASP A 126 -17.57 -13.62 17.41
CA ASP A 126 -17.21 -12.45 16.59
C ASP A 126 -18.29 -12.16 15.55
N THR A 127 -18.72 -13.19 14.82
CA THR A 127 -19.82 -13.09 13.85
C THR A 127 -21.12 -12.73 14.53
N LEU A 128 -21.41 -13.28 15.72
CA LEU A 128 -22.61 -12.97 16.51
C LEU A 128 -22.67 -11.49 16.92
N LEU A 129 -21.52 -10.93 17.33
CA LEU A 129 -21.39 -9.54 17.72
C LEU A 129 -21.35 -8.56 16.54
N GLN A 130 -21.44 -9.06 15.29
CA GLN A 130 -21.16 -8.28 14.09
C GLN A 130 -19.82 -7.56 14.19
N PHE A 131 -18.85 -8.20 14.84
CA PHE A 131 -17.49 -7.72 14.85
C PHE A 131 -16.89 -8.02 13.48
N GLU A 132 -17.08 -7.09 12.55
CA GLU A 132 -16.35 -7.06 11.30
C GLU A 132 -14.97 -6.46 11.58
N GLU A 133 -14.01 -7.33 11.91
CA GLU A 133 -12.60 -6.97 12.15
C GLU A 133 -11.88 -6.50 10.86
N THR A 134 -12.59 -6.47 9.73
CA THR A 134 -12.03 -6.20 8.42
C THR A 134 -12.66 -4.96 7.83
N LEU A 135 -11.84 -3.95 7.58
CA LEU A 135 -12.18 -2.83 6.73
C LEU A 135 -12.51 -3.35 5.32
N SER A 136 -13.51 -2.74 4.67
CA SER A 136 -13.70 -2.95 3.23
C SER A 136 -12.49 -2.42 2.45
N ASP A 137 -12.24 -2.95 1.24
CA ASP A 137 -11.13 -2.50 0.39
C ASP A 137 -11.15 -0.98 0.17
N GLN A 138 -12.34 -0.38 0.06
CA GLN A 138 -12.49 1.06 -0.09
C GLN A 138 -12.07 1.82 1.17
N GLU A 139 -12.51 1.39 2.35
CA GLU A 139 -12.13 2.02 3.61
C GLU A 139 -10.62 1.88 3.88
N VAL A 140 -10.04 0.72 3.56
CA VAL A 140 -8.57 0.53 3.63
C VAL A 140 -7.86 1.59 2.79
N VAL A 141 -8.27 1.77 1.54
CA VAL A 141 -7.64 2.74 0.63
C VAL A 141 -7.80 4.17 1.15
N GLU A 142 -8.99 4.55 1.62
CA GLU A 142 -9.24 5.88 2.16
C GLU A 142 -8.40 6.19 3.40
N GLN A 143 -8.31 5.25 4.34
CA GLN A 143 -7.51 5.39 5.55
C GLN A 143 -6.01 5.48 5.22
N ILE A 144 -5.51 4.62 4.33
CA ILE A 144 -4.11 4.63 3.90
C ILE A 144 -3.78 5.94 3.18
N ASN A 145 -4.65 6.45 2.32
CA ASN A 145 -4.45 7.74 1.67
C ASN A 145 -4.38 8.89 2.67
N ALA A 146 -5.24 8.91 3.68
CA ALA A 146 -5.19 9.92 4.75
C ALA A 146 -3.89 9.84 5.56
N ILE A 147 -3.35 8.63 5.76
CA ILE A 147 -2.05 8.39 6.39
C ILE A 147 -0.91 8.94 5.51
N ILE A 148 -0.91 8.65 4.20
CA ILE A 148 0.10 9.19 3.28
C ILE A 148 0.04 10.72 3.22
N GLN A 149 -1.15 11.33 3.20
CA GLN A 149 -1.30 12.79 3.27
C GLN A 149 -0.77 13.36 4.59
N THR A 150 -1.01 12.67 5.72
CA THR A 150 -0.40 13.03 7.00
C THR A 150 1.13 13.00 6.92
N ALA A 151 1.71 12.01 6.23
CA ALA A 151 3.17 11.93 6.06
C ALA A 151 3.72 13.14 5.30
N MET A 152 2.99 13.63 4.30
CA MET A 152 3.37 14.81 3.51
C MET A 152 3.22 16.13 4.29
N GLN A 153 2.22 16.25 5.16
CA GLN A 153 1.91 17.50 5.86
C GLN A 153 2.58 17.63 7.24
N GLN A 154 2.62 16.52 7.99
CA GLN A 154 3.03 16.46 9.40
C GLN A 154 4.29 15.60 9.60
N GLY A 155 4.78 14.96 8.55
CA GLY A 155 5.97 14.11 8.57
C GLY A 155 5.66 12.62 8.79
N CYS A 156 6.60 11.77 8.36
CA CYS A 156 6.48 10.31 8.44
C CYS A 156 6.26 9.74 9.86
N PRO A 157 6.88 10.26 10.94
CA PRO A 157 6.64 9.74 12.29
C PRO A 157 5.17 9.85 12.75
N ALA A 158 4.50 10.97 12.47
CA ALA A 158 3.09 11.16 12.82
C ALA A 158 2.16 10.25 11.99
N ALA A 159 2.51 10.03 10.70
CA ALA A 159 1.79 9.10 9.85
C ALA A 159 1.96 7.64 10.31
N GLU A 160 3.16 7.28 10.78
CA GLU A 160 3.45 5.97 11.32
C GLU A 160 2.65 5.67 12.59
N GLU A 161 2.52 6.64 13.50
CA GLU A 161 1.70 6.48 14.72
C GLU A 161 0.24 6.14 14.38
N LYS A 162 -0.36 6.88 13.43
CA LYS A 162 -1.72 6.61 12.94
C LYS A 162 -1.84 5.24 12.26
N LEU A 163 -0.85 4.87 11.44
CA LEU A 163 -0.83 3.57 10.78
C LEU A 163 -0.76 2.42 11.79
N GLN A 164 0.05 2.59 12.84
CA GLN A 164 0.15 1.62 13.91
C GLN A 164 -1.17 1.53 14.69
N GLU A 165 -1.79 2.64 15.07
CA GLU A 165 -3.11 2.62 15.72
C GLU A 165 -4.15 1.85 14.88
N LEU A 166 -4.14 2.07 13.56
CA LEU A 166 -5.06 1.38 12.65
C LEU A 166 -4.79 -0.12 12.57
N LEU A 167 -3.52 -0.53 12.52
CA LEU A 167 -3.12 -1.95 12.55
C LEU A 167 -3.46 -2.63 13.89
N HIS A 168 -3.36 -1.90 15.02
CA HIS A 168 -3.78 -2.44 16.32
C HIS A 168 -5.29 -2.60 16.41
N ARG A 169 -6.07 -1.74 15.73
CA ARG A 169 -7.53 -1.82 15.68
C ARG A 169 -8.04 -2.95 14.78
N TYR A 170 -7.31 -3.27 13.72
CA TYR A 170 -7.67 -4.29 12.72
C TYR A 170 -6.51 -5.26 12.45
N PRO A 171 -6.09 -6.06 13.44
CA PRO A 171 -4.87 -6.88 13.34
C PRO A 171 -4.99 -8.00 12.29
N HIS A 172 -6.19 -8.49 12.01
CA HIS A 172 -6.43 -9.59 11.06
C HIS A 172 -6.93 -9.15 9.68
N CYS A 173 -6.95 -7.84 9.40
CA CYS A 173 -7.36 -7.33 8.10
C CYS A 173 -6.21 -7.44 7.07
N ALA A 174 -6.22 -8.51 6.26
CA ALA A 174 -5.18 -8.78 5.27
C ALA A 174 -4.99 -7.64 4.26
N ALA A 175 -6.09 -7.03 3.78
CA ALA A 175 -6.03 -5.88 2.89
C ALA A 175 -5.32 -4.68 3.55
N LEU A 176 -5.62 -4.39 4.82
CA LEU A 176 -4.95 -3.33 5.57
C LEU A 176 -3.46 -3.63 5.77
N GLN A 177 -3.12 -4.85 6.21
CA GLN A 177 -1.72 -5.27 6.40
C GLN A 177 -0.91 -5.12 5.10
N PHE A 178 -1.50 -5.50 3.97
CA PHE A 178 -0.84 -5.40 2.67
C PHE A 178 -0.61 -3.94 2.25
N ASN A 179 -1.62 -3.08 2.38
CA ASN A 179 -1.50 -1.67 2.07
C ASN A 179 -0.59 -0.92 3.07
N ALA A 180 -0.55 -1.33 4.33
CA ALA A 180 0.38 -0.83 5.33
C ALA A 180 1.84 -1.16 4.98
N ALA A 181 2.10 -2.40 4.51
CA ALA A 181 3.42 -2.80 4.02
C ALA A 181 3.90 -1.92 2.84
N ALA A 182 2.97 -1.53 1.95
CA ALA A 182 3.26 -0.58 0.87
C ALA A 182 3.51 0.84 1.41
N ALA A 183 2.71 1.33 2.36
CA ALA A 183 2.91 2.66 2.96
C ALA A 183 4.30 2.84 3.57
N TYR A 184 4.89 1.78 4.16
CA TYR A 184 6.26 1.82 4.66
C TYR A 184 7.31 2.08 3.57
N ASP A 185 7.11 1.62 2.33
CA ASP A 185 8.01 1.98 1.22
C ASP A 185 7.93 3.46 0.88
N THR A 186 6.74 4.04 0.99
CA THR A 186 6.50 5.48 0.78
C THR A 186 7.15 6.30 1.88
N PHE A 187 7.02 5.90 3.15
CA PHE A 187 7.71 6.55 4.26
C PHE A 187 9.23 6.50 4.08
N GLN A 188 9.75 5.33 3.70
CA GLN A 188 11.16 5.13 3.39
C GLN A 188 11.66 6.05 2.27
N MET A 189 10.81 6.34 1.29
CA MET A 189 11.11 7.27 0.20
C MET A 189 11.17 8.73 0.67
N PHE A 190 10.24 9.15 1.54
CA PHE A 190 10.21 10.51 2.08
C PHE A 190 11.24 10.77 3.19
N SER A 191 11.69 9.72 3.88
CA SER A 191 12.61 9.83 5.02
C SER A 191 13.69 8.73 4.96
N PRO A 192 14.68 8.87 4.06
CA PRO A 192 15.73 7.87 3.88
C PRO A 192 16.65 7.71 5.11
N GLU A 193 16.61 8.63 6.06
CA GLU A 193 17.42 8.64 7.29
C GLU A 193 16.98 7.59 8.34
N ILE A 194 15.81 6.95 8.17
CA ILE A 194 15.24 5.96 9.11
C ILE A 194 15.10 4.55 8.44
N PRO A 195 16.16 3.91 7.89
CA PRO A 195 16.00 2.75 7.01
C PRO A 195 15.59 1.44 7.70
N SER A 196 15.97 1.25 8.96
CA SER A 196 15.97 -0.08 9.58
C SER A 196 14.65 -0.47 10.23
N LEU A 197 13.88 0.49 10.72
CA LEU A 197 12.62 0.22 11.44
C LEU A 197 11.48 -0.15 10.49
N TRP A 198 11.27 0.62 9.42
CA TRP A 198 10.16 0.38 8.49
C TRP A 198 10.39 -0.86 7.64
N LYS A 199 11.64 -1.17 7.29
CA LYS A 199 11.99 -2.41 6.61
C LYS A 199 11.62 -3.64 7.46
N SER A 200 11.90 -3.63 8.77
CA SER A 200 11.57 -4.75 9.66
C SER A 200 10.06 -4.87 9.90
N ARG A 201 9.35 -3.75 10.08
CA ARG A 201 7.88 -3.72 10.20
C ARG A 201 7.19 -4.24 8.94
N LYS A 202 7.64 -3.80 7.76
CA LYS A 202 7.17 -4.32 6.47
C LYS A 202 7.38 -5.83 6.39
N LYS A 203 8.58 -6.32 6.72
CA LYS A 203 8.88 -7.76 6.69
C LYS A 203 7.93 -8.56 7.58
N ALA A 204 7.69 -8.11 8.81
CA ALA A 204 6.79 -8.78 9.75
C ALA A 204 5.35 -8.88 9.21
N LEU A 205 4.80 -7.79 8.66
CA LEU A 205 3.46 -7.79 8.06
C LEU A 205 3.36 -8.77 6.88
N LEU A 206 4.38 -8.83 6.02
CA LEU A 206 4.39 -9.74 4.87
C LEU A 206 4.54 -11.22 5.30
N GLU A 207 5.32 -11.50 6.35
CA GLU A 207 5.44 -12.84 6.93
C GLU A 207 4.10 -13.30 7.52
N GLU A 208 3.38 -12.42 8.21
CA GLU A 208 2.05 -12.69 8.76
C GLU A 208 1.02 -12.95 7.65
N LEU A 209 0.98 -12.09 6.62
CA LEU A 209 0.14 -12.29 5.43
C LEU A 209 0.40 -13.63 4.76
N ARG A 210 1.66 -14.04 4.66
CA ARG A 210 2.03 -15.32 4.07
C ARG A 210 1.66 -16.51 4.97
N ALA A 211 1.82 -16.39 6.30
CA ALA A 211 1.46 -17.41 7.27
C ALA A 211 -0.06 -17.65 7.34
N SER A 212 -0.88 -16.62 7.09
CA SER A 212 -2.34 -16.74 7.02
C SER A 212 -2.85 -17.68 5.90
N GLY A 213 -1.98 -18.03 4.95
CA GLY A 213 -2.15 -19.13 3.99
C GLY A 213 -3.30 -19.00 2.98
N SER A 214 -4.18 -18.01 3.11
CA SER A 214 -5.38 -17.88 2.29
C SER A 214 -5.77 -16.41 2.09
N SER A 215 -5.14 -15.72 1.13
CA SER A 215 -5.72 -14.47 0.63
C SER A 215 -5.20 -14.12 -0.76
N ALA A 216 -5.94 -13.24 -1.42
CA ALA A 216 -5.55 -12.54 -2.65
C ALA A 216 -4.13 -11.93 -2.60
N TYR A 217 -3.53 -11.79 -1.40
CA TYR A 217 -2.23 -11.17 -1.18
C TYR A 217 -1.08 -12.15 -0.93
N TRP A 218 -1.33 -13.47 -0.79
CA TRP A 218 -0.26 -14.43 -0.50
C TRP A 218 0.88 -14.39 -1.53
N GLN A 219 0.54 -14.44 -2.82
CA GLN A 219 1.54 -14.39 -3.90
C GLN A 219 2.32 -13.07 -3.88
N SER A 220 1.60 -11.95 -3.73
CA SER A 220 2.17 -10.61 -3.65
C SER A 220 3.10 -10.46 -2.44
N ALA A 221 2.74 -11.02 -1.29
CA ALA A 221 3.56 -11.01 -0.08
C ALA A 221 4.83 -11.84 -0.27
N THR A 222 4.72 -13.03 -0.86
CA THR A 222 5.87 -13.88 -1.19
C THR A 222 6.85 -13.18 -2.14
N ILE A 223 6.35 -12.50 -3.18
CA ILE A 223 7.20 -11.72 -4.11
C ILE A 223 7.93 -10.58 -3.38
N GLN A 224 7.23 -9.84 -2.50
CA GLN A 224 7.85 -8.75 -1.75
C GLN A 224 8.89 -9.26 -0.74
N LEU A 225 8.66 -10.39 -0.07
CA LEU A 225 9.65 -11.03 0.80
C LEU A 225 10.89 -11.49 0.02
N ALA A 226 10.70 -12.03 -1.19
CA ALA A 226 11.81 -12.41 -2.06
C ALA A 226 12.65 -11.18 -2.46
N SER A 227 12.00 -10.06 -2.78
CA SER A 227 12.68 -8.79 -3.04
C SER A 227 13.47 -8.29 -1.83
N LEU A 228 12.92 -8.39 -0.61
CA LEU A 228 13.61 -8.02 0.62
C LEU A 228 14.84 -8.91 0.88
N ALA A 229 14.71 -10.24 0.70
CA ALA A 229 15.82 -11.18 0.84
C ALA A 229 16.96 -10.85 -0.15
N LEU A 230 16.63 -10.54 -1.40
CA LEU A 230 17.62 -10.12 -2.39
C LEU A 230 18.34 -8.82 -1.98
N LEU A 231 17.61 -7.85 -1.44
CA LEU A 231 18.17 -6.59 -0.92
C LEU A 231 19.05 -6.80 0.33
N ASP A 232 18.75 -7.80 1.15
CA ASP A 232 19.56 -8.20 2.32
C ASP A 232 20.81 -9.03 1.93
N GLY A 233 20.98 -9.33 0.64
CA GLY A 233 22.11 -10.12 0.15
C GLY A 233 21.94 -11.63 0.34
N ASP A 234 20.71 -12.11 0.48
CA ASP A 234 20.35 -13.53 0.57
C ASP A 234 19.61 -14.01 -0.70
N PRO A 235 20.36 -14.32 -1.78
CA PRO A 235 19.77 -14.77 -3.03
C PRO A 235 19.15 -16.18 -2.94
N GLU A 236 19.62 -17.01 -2.02
CA GLU A 236 19.10 -18.37 -1.83
C GLU A 236 17.70 -18.34 -1.22
N GLN A 237 17.49 -17.50 -0.19
CA GLN A 237 16.16 -17.28 0.37
C GLN A 237 15.22 -16.66 -0.68
N CYS A 238 15.68 -15.70 -1.48
CA CYS A 238 14.91 -15.15 -2.60
C CYS A 238 14.46 -16.27 -3.57
N ALA A 239 15.38 -17.12 -4.02
CA ALA A 239 15.07 -18.21 -4.93
C ALA A 239 14.11 -19.25 -4.31
N ALA A 240 14.28 -19.57 -3.02
CA ALA A 240 13.38 -20.47 -2.30
C ALA A 240 11.94 -19.94 -2.28
N LEU A 241 11.76 -18.66 -1.94
CA LEU A 241 10.45 -18.00 -1.91
C LEU A 241 9.80 -17.97 -3.30
N LEU A 242 10.55 -17.66 -4.34
CA LEU A 242 10.01 -17.59 -5.71
C LEU A 242 9.58 -18.95 -6.25
N ARG A 243 10.23 -20.05 -5.85
CA ARG A 243 9.85 -21.43 -6.25
C ARG A 243 8.53 -21.90 -5.67
N GLU A 244 8.04 -21.27 -4.60
CA GLU A 244 6.73 -21.60 -4.03
C GLU A 244 5.56 -20.99 -4.83
N LEU A 245 5.84 -20.00 -5.69
CA LEU A 245 4.81 -19.35 -6.48
C LEU A 245 4.33 -20.29 -7.61
N PRO A 246 3.03 -20.30 -7.93
CA PRO A 246 2.53 -21.07 -9.07
C PRO A 246 3.09 -20.50 -10.38
N GLU A 247 3.74 -21.34 -11.18
CA GLU A 247 4.39 -20.93 -12.44
C GLU A 247 3.39 -20.48 -13.51
N HIS A 248 2.21 -21.10 -13.56
CA HIS A 248 1.20 -20.85 -14.59
C HIS A 248 -0.22 -20.85 -14.00
N VAL A 249 -0.68 -19.69 -13.55
CA VAL A 249 -2.11 -19.48 -13.32
C VAL A 249 -2.74 -19.10 -14.66
N GLY A 250 -3.61 -19.94 -15.22
CA GLY A 250 -4.36 -19.59 -16.43
C GLY A 250 -5.17 -18.31 -16.21
N ASP A 251 -5.24 -17.43 -17.21
CA ASP A 251 -6.04 -16.20 -17.14
C ASP A 251 -7.51 -16.48 -17.52
N PRO A 252 -8.46 -16.44 -16.56
CA PRO A 252 -9.86 -16.72 -16.84
C PRO A 252 -10.63 -15.49 -17.35
N THR A 253 -9.96 -14.34 -17.54
CA THR A 253 -10.61 -13.06 -17.90
C THR A 253 -11.55 -13.20 -19.09
N SER A 254 -11.12 -13.86 -20.16
CA SER A 254 -11.94 -14.05 -21.37
C SER A 254 -13.20 -14.88 -21.10
N ILE A 255 -13.10 -15.91 -20.27
CA ILE A 255 -14.23 -16.77 -19.90
C ILE A 255 -15.20 -16.02 -18.98
N TRP A 256 -14.70 -15.24 -18.02
CA TRP A 256 -15.54 -14.39 -17.16
C TRP A 256 -16.24 -13.29 -17.94
N ALA A 257 -15.57 -12.66 -18.91
CA ALA A 257 -16.21 -11.69 -19.79
C ALA A 257 -17.36 -12.33 -20.59
N LEU A 258 -17.15 -13.53 -21.15
CA LEU A 258 -18.21 -14.28 -21.83
C LEU A 258 -19.36 -14.64 -20.88
N TYR A 259 -19.05 -14.98 -19.62
CA TYR A 259 -20.06 -15.24 -18.59
C TYR A 259 -20.93 -14.01 -18.31
N TYR A 260 -20.31 -12.85 -18.10
CA TYR A 260 -21.04 -11.59 -17.85
C TYR A 260 -21.89 -11.17 -19.05
N LEU A 261 -21.37 -11.33 -20.27
CA LEU A 261 -22.15 -11.09 -21.49
C LEU A 261 -23.37 -12.02 -21.59
N LYS A 262 -23.23 -13.31 -21.24
CA LYS A 262 -24.38 -14.24 -21.18
C LYS A 262 -25.41 -13.88 -20.10
N LYS A 263 -25.00 -13.16 -19.05
CA LYS A 263 -25.87 -12.67 -17.97
C LYS A 263 -26.49 -11.31 -18.26
N ASP A 264 -26.30 -10.76 -19.47
CA ASP A 264 -26.73 -9.41 -19.86
C ASP A 264 -26.11 -8.32 -18.98
N GLN A 265 -24.85 -8.52 -18.57
CA GLN A 265 -24.04 -7.60 -17.74
C GLN A 265 -22.80 -7.10 -18.52
N PRO A 266 -22.97 -6.37 -19.63
CA PRO A 266 -21.85 -5.96 -20.49
C PRO A 266 -20.88 -4.99 -19.80
N GLU A 267 -21.36 -4.17 -18.87
CA GLU A 267 -20.52 -3.21 -18.14
C GLU A 267 -19.49 -3.91 -17.25
N GLU A 268 -19.87 -5.00 -16.57
CA GLU A 268 -18.96 -5.78 -15.72
C GLU A 268 -17.93 -6.56 -16.56
N ALA A 269 -18.32 -7.05 -17.74
CA ALA A 269 -17.39 -7.63 -18.70
C ALA A 269 -16.36 -6.61 -19.17
N LEU A 270 -16.79 -5.39 -19.50
CA LEU A 270 -15.93 -4.30 -19.95
C LEU A 270 -14.92 -3.91 -18.86
N LYS A 271 -15.39 -3.65 -17.63
CA LYS A 271 -14.52 -3.33 -16.49
C LYS A 271 -13.45 -4.39 -16.28
N LEU A 272 -13.83 -5.66 -16.33
CA LEU A 272 -12.91 -6.79 -16.14
C LEU A 272 -11.81 -6.81 -17.22
N ILE A 273 -12.19 -6.68 -18.50
CA ILE A 273 -11.24 -6.67 -19.62
C ILE A 273 -10.29 -5.47 -19.53
N GLN A 274 -10.82 -4.27 -19.24
CA GLN A 274 -10.01 -3.06 -19.13
C GLN A 274 -8.99 -3.14 -17.98
N LYS A 275 -9.40 -3.65 -16.82
CA LYS A 275 -8.49 -3.92 -15.69
C LYS A 275 -7.38 -4.90 -16.07
N GLN A 276 -7.73 -5.98 -16.78
CA GLN A 276 -6.75 -6.96 -17.22
C GLN A 276 -5.79 -6.42 -18.29
N LEU A 277 -6.31 -5.65 -19.26
CA LEU A 277 -5.48 -4.97 -20.26
C LEU A 277 -4.47 -4.05 -19.57
N TYR A 278 -4.92 -3.21 -18.63
CA TYR A 278 -4.05 -2.31 -17.88
C TYR A 278 -2.94 -3.08 -17.15
N LYS A 279 -3.28 -4.21 -16.51
CA LYS A 279 -2.31 -5.09 -15.85
C LYS A 279 -1.27 -5.62 -16.83
N LEU A 280 -1.68 -6.11 -18.00
CA LEU A 280 -0.77 -6.66 -19.02
C LEU A 280 0.15 -5.61 -19.62
N VAL A 281 -0.36 -4.40 -19.86
CA VAL A 281 0.44 -3.28 -20.37
C VAL A 281 1.51 -2.88 -19.34
N ASN A 282 1.14 -2.76 -18.06
CA ASN A 282 2.09 -2.49 -16.99
C ASN A 282 3.15 -3.61 -16.87
N GLN A 283 2.75 -4.88 -16.94
CA GLN A 283 3.69 -6.01 -16.94
C GLN A 283 4.67 -5.95 -18.12
N THR A 284 4.18 -5.59 -19.31
CA THR A 284 5.01 -5.38 -20.49
C THR A 284 6.04 -4.27 -20.25
N GLN A 285 5.62 -3.13 -19.70
CA GLN A 285 6.51 -2.03 -19.32
C GLN A 285 7.54 -2.47 -18.27
N THR A 286 7.15 -3.22 -17.25
CA THR A 286 8.06 -3.76 -16.24
C THR A 286 9.13 -4.65 -16.89
N CYS A 287 8.74 -5.57 -17.78
CA CYS A 287 9.69 -6.42 -18.50
C CYS A 287 10.65 -5.60 -19.38
N LEU A 288 10.13 -4.59 -20.10
CA LEU A 288 10.96 -3.71 -20.91
C LEU A 288 11.99 -2.96 -20.06
N VAL A 289 11.59 -2.40 -18.91
CA VAL A 289 12.50 -1.73 -17.97
C VAL A 289 13.51 -2.71 -17.38
N SER A 290 13.12 -3.93 -17.04
CA SER A 290 14.05 -4.96 -16.59
C SER A 290 15.10 -5.28 -17.67
N LEU A 291 14.69 -5.37 -18.94
CA LEU A 291 15.61 -5.58 -20.07
C LEU A 291 16.57 -4.40 -20.28
N MET A 292 16.19 -3.17 -19.92
CA MET A 292 17.08 -2.00 -19.98
C MET A 292 18.24 -2.05 -18.98
N ASN A 293 18.31 -3.06 -18.09
CA ASN A 293 19.40 -3.21 -17.15
C ASN A 293 20.75 -3.38 -17.90
N PRO A 294 21.77 -2.56 -17.62
CA PRO A 294 23.07 -2.63 -18.32
C PRO A 294 23.78 -3.99 -18.24
N LYS A 295 23.48 -4.78 -17.20
CA LYS A 295 24.01 -6.14 -17.03
C LYS A 295 23.34 -7.17 -17.96
N LEU A 296 22.11 -6.91 -18.39
CA LEU A 296 21.40 -7.75 -19.36
C LEU A 296 21.65 -7.27 -20.78
N MET A 297 21.67 -5.95 -20.98
CA MET A 297 21.86 -5.31 -22.27
C MET A 297 23.02 -4.33 -22.21
N SER A 298 24.18 -4.74 -22.74
CA SER A 298 25.39 -3.91 -22.74
C SER A 298 25.61 -3.14 -24.05
N ARG A 299 24.77 -3.35 -25.08
CA ARG A 299 24.88 -2.67 -26.38
C ARG A 299 23.96 -1.43 -26.40
N PRO A 300 24.51 -0.21 -26.58
CA PRO A 300 23.71 1.02 -26.56
C PRO A 300 22.58 1.05 -27.59
N GLY A 301 22.80 0.51 -28.80
CA GLY A 301 21.75 0.45 -29.83
C GLY A 301 20.56 -0.44 -29.45
N GLN A 302 20.79 -1.52 -28.72
CA GLN A 302 19.71 -2.38 -28.20
C GLN A 302 18.95 -1.67 -27.08
N LEU A 303 19.66 -0.94 -26.21
CA LEU A 303 19.05 -0.14 -25.15
C LEU A 303 18.14 0.96 -25.74
N LEU A 304 18.60 1.68 -26.77
CA LEU A 304 17.79 2.67 -27.48
C LEU A 304 16.53 2.04 -28.10
N HIS A 305 16.64 0.88 -28.71
CA HIS A 305 15.49 0.16 -29.28
C HIS A 305 14.46 -0.24 -28.21
N LEU A 306 14.92 -0.73 -27.05
CA LEU A 306 14.05 -1.03 -25.92
C LEU A 306 13.35 0.21 -25.38
N CYS A 307 14.06 1.34 -25.30
CA CYS A 307 13.48 2.61 -24.87
C CYS A 307 12.40 3.09 -25.84
N GLN A 308 12.62 2.93 -27.15
CA GLN A 308 11.61 3.23 -28.17
C GLN A 308 10.38 2.32 -28.04
N ALA A 309 10.58 1.02 -27.80
CA ALA A 309 9.47 0.10 -27.56
C ALA A 309 8.67 0.49 -26.30
N TYR A 310 9.35 0.84 -25.21
CA TYR A 310 8.71 1.34 -23.99
C TYR A 310 7.91 2.61 -24.26
N ARG A 311 8.51 3.60 -24.94
CA ARG A 311 7.83 4.85 -25.32
C ARG A 311 6.58 4.58 -26.14
N ALA A 312 6.66 3.69 -27.13
CA ALA A 312 5.52 3.35 -27.97
C ALA A 312 4.37 2.76 -27.13
N VAL A 313 4.68 1.85 -26.20
CA VAL A 313 3.68 1.32 -25.26
C VAL A 313 3.10 2.44 -24.38
N SER A 314 3.94 3.28 -23.77
CA SER A 314 3.47 4.40 -22.93
C SER A 314 2.54 5.34 -23.69
N GLN A 315 2.93 5.77 -24.90
CA GLN A 315 2.13 6.68 -25.71
C GLN A 315 0.82 6.06 -26.18
N THR A 316 0.84 4.78 -26.58
CA THR A 316 -0.35 4.08 -27.08
C THR A 316 -1.44 3.94 -26.02
N PHE A 317 -1.06 3.78 -24.76
CA PHE A 317 -1.98 3.54 -23.64
C PHE A 317 -2.11 4.75 -22.70
N GLY A 318 -1.58 5.91 -23.06
CA GLY A 318 -1.64 7.11 -22.21
C GLY A 318 -0.94 6.94 -20.85
N LEU A 319 0.11 6.12 -20.77
CA LEU A 319 0.88 5.91 -19.53
C LEU A 319 2.08 6.86 -19.48
N ALA A 320 2.63 7.07 -18.29
CA ALA A 320 3.86 7.87 -18.18
C ALA A 320 5.01 7.25 -18.98
N ASP A 321 5.75 8.14 -19.64
CA ASP A 321 6.96 7.80 -20.35
C ASP A 321 8.18 8.23 -19.52
N MET A 322 8.93 7.24 -19.03
CA MET A 322 10.20 7.45 -18.32
C MET A 322 11.40 6.99 -19.15
N SER A 323 11.23 6.77 -20.45
CA SER A 323 12.27 6.22 -21.33
C SER A 323 13.40 7.22 -21.65
N ASP A 324 13.18 8.53 -21.51
CA ASP A 324 14.20 9.55 -21.80
C ASP A 324 15.42 9.45 -20.86
N ALA A 325 15.24 9.02 -19.61
CA ALA A 325 16.36 8.83 -18.67
C ALA A 325 17.33 7.72 -19.14
N PRO A 326 16.89 6.48 -19.40
CA PRO A 326 17.78 5.44 -19.94
C PRO A 326 18.25 5.75 -21.38
N MET A 327 17.48 6.49 -22.20
CA MET A 327 17.97 6.95 -23.50
C MET A 327 19.11 7.95 -23.38
N MET A 328 19.04 8.88 -22.45
CA MET A 328 20.13 9.83 -22.17
C MET A 328 21.42 9.06 -21.84
N GLU A 329 21.35 8.06 -20.96
CA GLU A 329 22.51 7.20 -20.63
C GLU A 329 23.04 6.46 -21.86
N ALA A 330 22.15 5.93 -22.71
CA ALA A 330 22.55 5.25 -23.94
C ALA A 330 23.28 6.19 -24.91
N TYR A 331 22.76 7.40 -25.11
CA TYR A 331 23.36 8.41 -25.98
C TYR A 331 24.71 8.91 -25.45
N LEU A 332 24.84 9.08 -24.13
CA LEU A 332 26.12 9.40 -23.48
C LEU A 332 27.19 8.32 -23.76
N GLN A 333 26.82 7.04 -23.73
CA GLN A 333 27.75 5.93 -24.00
C GLN A 333 28.28 5.90 -25.44
N ILE A 334 27.50 6.41 -26.41
CA ILE A 334 27.91 6.46 -27.83
C ILE A 334 28.45 7.82 -28.26
N GLY A 335 28.53 8.80 -27.36
CA GLY A 335 29.07 10.14 -27.63
C GLY A 335 28.11 11.08 -28.37
N GLU A 336 26.84 10.73 -28.44
CA GLU A 336 25.78 11.54 -29.09
C GLU A 336 25.19 12.54 -28.08
N PHE A 337 26.01 13.53 -27.70
CA PHE A 337 25.73 14.42 -26.57
C PHE A 337 24.53 15.35 -26.80
N GLN A 338 24.26 15.79 -28.03
CA GLN A 338 23.08 16.60 -28.36
C GLN A 338 21.79 15.83 -28.07
N GLN A 339 21.70 14.58 -28.50
CA GLN A 339 20.53 13.72 -28.32
C GLN A 339 20.33 13.38 -26.84
N ALA A 340 21.43 13.18 -26.09
CA ALA A 340 21.38 13.03 -24.64
C ALA A 340 20.83 14.30 -23.95
N ALA A 341 21.28 15.49 -24.36
CA ALA A 341 20.78 16.77 -23.87
C ALA A 341 19.27 16.96 -24.16
N ASP A 342 18.81 16.59 -25.35
CA ASP A 342 17.39 16.64 -25.72
C ASP A 342 16.54 15.64 -24.91
N CYS A 343 17.07 14.44 -24.63
CA CYS A 343 16.42 13.47 -23.74
C CYS A 343 16.26 14.04 -22.34
N PHE A 344 17.32 14.64 -21.79
CA PHE A 344 17.26 15.26 -20.47
C PHE A 344 16.19 16.35 -20.38
N ALA A 345 16.10 17.22 -21.39
CA ALA A 345 15.10 18.29 -21.41
C ALA A 345 13.67 17.74 -21.40
N ARG A 346 13.36 16.73 -22.24
CA ARG A 346 12.06 16.08 -22.23
C ARG A 346 11.76 15.39 -20.89
N TYR A 347 12.76 14.74 -20.30
CA TYR A 347 12.62 14.11 -19.00
C TYR A 347 12.28 15.13 -17.90
N VAL A 348 12.94 16.29 -17.89
CA VAL A 348 12.63 17.39 -16.95
C VAL A 348 11.21 17.92 -17.19
N ASP A 349 10.81 18.16 -18.44
CA ASP A 349 9.46 18.66 -18.73
C ASP A 349 8.38 17.66 -18.27
N ILE A 350 8.59 16.35 -18.42
CA ILE A 350 7.70 15.32 -17.88
C ILE A 350 7.71 15.32 -16.35
N ALA A 351 8.89 15.41 -15.72
CA ALA A 351 9.02 15.38 -14.27
C ALA A 351 8.36 16.58 -13.57
N LEU A 352 8.38 17.76 -14.21
CA LEU A 352 7.77 19.00 -13.71
C LEU A 352 6.32 19.18 -14.16
N GLY A 353 5.88 18.41 -15.16
CA GLY A 353 4.54 18.43 -15.70
C GLY A 353 3.49 17.83 -14.77
N PRO A 354 2.21 17.87 -15.19
CA PRO A 354 1.12 17.23 -14.47
C PRO A 354 1.30 15.71 -14.44
N VAL A 355 0.70 15.06 -13.44
CA VAL A 355 0.61 13.59 -13.40
C VAL A 355 -0.10 13.09 -14.66
N THR A 356 0.52 12.16 -15.38
CA THR A 356 -0.09 11.49 -16.53
C THR A 356 -1.09 10.46 -16.01
N PHE A 357 -2.27 10.39 -16.63
CA PHE A 357 -3.28 9.39 -16.31
C PHE A 357 -3.49 8.48 -17.52
N PRO A 358 -3.79 7.18 -17.29
CA PRO A 358 -4.09 6.24 -18.38
C PRO A 358 -5.16 6.80 -19.33
N ASP A 359 -5.15 6.33 -20.57
CA ASP A 359 -6.14 6.73 -21.56
C ASP A 359 -7.58 6.38 -21.09
N GLU A 360 -8.45 7.40 -21.03
CA GLU A 360 -9.82 7.23 -20.52
C GLU A 360 -10.68 6.33 -21.43
N GLU A 361 -10.50 6.39 -22.74
CA GLU A 361 -11.29 5.59 -23.68
C GLU A 361 -10.92 4.11 -23.60
N LEU A 362 -9.64 3.82 -23.36
CA LEU A 362 -9.14 2.46 -23.24
C LEU A 362 -9.45 1.83 -21.87
N PHE A 363 -9.44 2.62 -20.81
CA PHE A 363 -9.48 2.07 -19.44
C PHE A 363 -10.73 2.41 -18.61
N SER A 364 -11.59 3.34 -19.03
CA SER A 364 -12.84 3.65 -18.33
C SER A 364 -14.02 2.83 -18.86
N PRO A 365 -14.91 2.26 -18.01
CA PRO A 365 -15.04 2.47 -16.56
C PRO A 365 -14.20 1.53 -15.68
N GLY A 366 -13.36 0.66 -16.27
CA GLY A 366 -12.56 -0.32 -15.53
C GLY A 366 -11.53 0.28 -14.56
N LEU A 367 -11.01 1.47 -14.84
CA LEU A 367 -10.17 2.25 -13.94
C LEU A 367 -10.87 3.56 -13.61
N THR A 368 -10.87 3.92 -12.33
CA THR A 368 -11.48 5.16 -11.87
C THR A 368 -10.45 5.95 -11.07
N TYR A 369 -10.04 7.11 -11.58
CA TYR A 369 -9.06 8.00 -10.93
C TYR A 369 -9.62 9.42 -10.80
N LYS A 370 -9.26 10.09 -9.70
CA LYS A 370 -9.55 11.51 -9.50
C LYS A 370 -8.36 12.34 -9.98
N LYS A 371 -8.58 13.18 -10.98
CA LYS A 371 -7.60 14.20 -11.39
C LYS A 371 -7.53 15.26 -10.29
N GLN A 372 -6.47 15.23 -9.48
CA GLN A 372 -6.20 16.30 -8.52
C GLN A 372 -5.34 17.36 -9.20
N GLU A 373 -5.86 18.58 -9.26
CA GLU A 373 -5.11 19.73 -9.78
C GLU A 373 -3.97 20.11 -8.82
N GLY A 374 -2.82 20.50 -9.38
CA GLY A 374 -1.68 21.00 -8.62
C GLY A 374 -0.62 19.96 -8.22
N PHE A 375 -0.84 18.67 -8.47
CA PHE A 375 0.21 17.65 -8.28
C PHE A 375 1.10 17.53 -9.52
N GLN A 376 2.41 17.65 -9.30
CA GLN A 376 3.42 17.42 -10.33
C GLN A 376 3.84 15.94 -10.34
N ALA A 377 4.31 15.46 -11.49
CA ALA A 377 4.70 14.06 -11.68
C ALA A 377 5.81 13.58 -10.71
N THR A 378 6.68 14.49 -10.26
CA THR A 378 7.73 14.19 -9.27
C THR A 378 7.63 15.09 -8.05
N THR A 379 8.05 14.59 -6.88
CA THR A 379 8.07 15.37 -5.63
C THR A 379 9.33 16.24 -5.51
N GLN A 380 9.26 17.34 -4.75
CA GLN A 380 10.40 18.24 -4.53
C GLN A 380 11.67 17.52 -4.01
N PRO A 381 11.61 16.57 -3.06
CA PRO A 381 12.79 15.80 -2.65
C PRO A 381 13.41 14.99 -3.79
N LEU A 382 12.59 14.38 -4.66
CA LEU A 382 13.07 13.59 -5.78
C LEU A 382 13.75 14.46 -6.85
N ARG A 383 13.20 15.66 -7.11
CA ARG A 383 13.82 16.66 -8.00
C ARG A 383 15.16 17.14 -7.45
N ARG A 384 15.28 17.33 -6.14
CA ARG A 384 16.55 17.69 -5.48
C ARG A 384 17.61 16.62 -5.69
N LEU A 385 17.23 15.35 -5.51
CA LEU A 385 18.14 14.23 -5.77
C LEU A 385 18.61 14.25 -7.22
N LEU A 386 17.68 14.31 -8.18
CA LEU A 386 17.99 14.37 -9.61
C LEU A 386 18.96 15.52 -9.95
N GLN A 387 18.68 16.71 -9.43
CA GLN A 387 19.52 17.90 -9.62
C GLN A 387 20.93 17.69 -9.05
N GLN A 388 21.06 17.05 -7.88
CA GLN A 388 22.36 16.75 -7.28
C GLN A 388 23.17 15.78 -8.16
N SER A 389 22.63 14.63 -8.56
CA SER A 389 23.39 13.67 -9.40
C SER A 389 23.86 14.29 -10.71
N ILE A 390 22.97 14.99 -11.43
CA ILE A 390 23.29 15.60 -12.72
C ILE A 390 24.41 16.64 -12.59
N THR A 391 24.48 17.34 -11.47
CA THR A 391 25.54 18.33 -11.20
C THR A 391 26.83 17.74 -10.65
N THR A 392 26.77 16.60 -9.97
CA THR A 392 27.94 15.99 -9.31
C THR A 392 28.69 14.97 -10.16
N GLU A 393 28.01 14.24 -11.04
CA GLU A 393 28.63 13.16 -11.80
C GLU A 393 29.37 13.69 -13.04
N GLU A 394 30.66 13.36 -13.17
CA GLU A 394 31.49 13.89 -14.25
C GLU A 394 31.01 13.48 -15.65
N LYS A 395 30.32 12.35 -15.77
CA LYS A 395 29.81 11.83 -17.04
C LYS A 395 28.81 12.77 -17.73
N TYR A 396 28.16 13.68 -16.99
CA TYR A 396 27.22 14.65 -17.56
C TYR A 396 27.87 15.97 -17.96
N ARG A 397 29.16 16.21 -17.63
CA ARG A 397 29.85 17.47 -17.96
C ARG A 397 29.77 17.85 -19.45
N PRO A 398 29.89 16.93 -20.42
CA PRO A 398 29.76 17.27 -21.84
C PRO A 398 28.40 17.89 -22.20
N LEU A 399 27.34 17.60 -21.42
CA LEU A 399 26.00 18.11 -21.70
C LEU A 399 25.85 19.60 -21.37
N PHE A 400 26.73 20.17 -20.54
CA PHE A 400 26.66 21.60 -20.16
C PHE A 400 27.00 22.55 -21.31
N GLU A 401 27.63 22.06 -22.38
CA GLU A 401 27.88 22.82 -23.60
C GLU A 401 26.60 23.06 -24.42
N TYR A 402 25.53 22.30 -24.13
CA TYR A 402 24.29 22.32 -24.88
C TYR A 402 23.25 23.24 -24.23
N PRO A 403 22.76 24.29 -24.93
CA PRO A 403 21.79 25.24 -24.37
C PRO A 403 20.49 24.59 -23.88
N VAL A 404 20.02 23.56 -24.58
CA VAL A 404 18.79 22.83 -24.22
C VAL A 404 18.92 22.14 -22.85
N PHE A 405 20.10 21.60 -22.55
CA PHE A 405 20.38 20.97 -21.27
C PHE A 405 20.48 21.98 -20.14
N THR A 406 21.21 23.08 -20.35
CA THR A 406 21.38 24.12 -19.31
C THR A 406 20.05 24.78 -18.96
N GLN A 407 19.19 25.06 -19.96
CA GLN A 407 17.83 25.57 -19.73
C GLN A 407 16.97 24.58 -18.92
N ALA A 408 17.00 23.29 -19.26
CA ALA A 408 16.28 22.26 -18.52
C ALA A 408 16.79 22.14 -17.08
N LEU A 409 18.11 22.21 -16.88
CA LEU A 409 18.70 22.16 -15.55
C LEU A 409 18.29 23.37 -14.69
N GLU A 410 18.22 24.58 -15.28
CA GLU A 410 17.71 25.76 -14.58
C GLU A 410 16.22 25.64 -14.21
N LYS A 411 15.38 25.10 -15.10
CA LYS A 411 13.98 24.77 -14.77
C LYS A 411 13.91 23.81 -13.57
N LEU A 412 14.73 22.77 -13.58
CA LEU A 412 14.79 21.80 -12.49
C LEU A 412 15.25 22.44 -11.17
N LYS A 413 16.29 23.28 -11.20
CA LYS A 413 16.77 24.03 -10.02
C LYS A 413 15.71 24.96 -9.45
N ALA A 414 14.97 25.66 -10.31
CA ALA A 414 13.90 26.57 -9.88
C ALA A 414 12.71 25.83 -9.22
N SER A 415 12.62 24.51 -9.38
CA SER A 415 11.53 23.68 -8.88
C SER A 415 11.82 22.98 -7.54
N VAL A 416 13.00 23.17 -6.95
CA VAL A 416 13.57 22.43 -5.81
C VAL A 416 13.70 23.26 -4.55
#